data_AF-A0A3B1D4Y3-F1
#
_entry.id   AF-A0A3B1D4Y3-F1
#
_cell.length_a   1.000
_cell.length_b   1.000
_cell.length_c   1.000
_cell.angle_alpha   90.00
_cell.angle_beta   90.00
_cell.angle_gamma   90.00
#
_symmetry.space_group_name_H-M   'P 1'
#
loop_
_entity.id
_entity.type
_entity.pdbx_description
1 polymer ?
#
loop_
_entity_poly.entity_id
_entity_poly.type
_entity_poly.pdbx_seq_one_letter_code
_entity_poly.pdbx_strand_id
1 'polypeptide(L)'
;MPFIGGVGIPEMLIVGIIALLLFGQRLPEVARSLGKGMMEFKKGISGIESDLENATYASSETPSSRPIPEEEYEREELTAPKFEPPKFDLSEQETSDTAT
;
A
#
# COMPACT_ATOMS: atom_id res chain seq x y z
N MET A 1 1.72 -27.34 -26.52
CA MET A 1 0.35 -26.78 -26.66
C MET A 1 0.18 -25.68 -25.62
N PRO A 2 0.58 -24.43 -25.91
CA PRO A 2 0.58 -23.35 -24.93
C PRO A 2 -0.78 -22.64 -24.86
N PHE A 3 -1.90 -23.33 -24.55
CA PHE A 3 -3.24 -22.70 -24.57
C PHE A 3 -4.28 -23.28 -23.58
N ILE A 4 -3.90 -24.17 -22.66
CA ILE A 4 -4.86 -24.82 -21.76
C ILE A 4 -4.59 -24.34 -20.33
N GLY A 5 -5.13 -23.18 -19.94
CA GLY A 5 -5.08 -22.78 -18.53
C GLY A 5 -5.51 -21.37 -18.14
N GLY A 6 -5.61 -20.42 -19.08
CA GLY A 6 -6.05 -19.07 -18.76
C GLY A 6 -5.79 -18.10 -19.89
N VAL A 7 -6.51 -16.97 -19.88
CA VAL A 7 -6.22 -15.85 -20.78
C VAL A 7 -4.83 -15.34 -20.44
N GLY A 8 -3.83 -15.79 -21.19
CA GLY A 8 -2.46 -15.40 -21.01
C GLY A 8 -2.17 -14.06 -21.67
N ILE A 9 -0.95 -13.57 -21.43
CA ILE A 9 -0.36 -12.46 -22.18
C ILE A 9 -0.47 -12.68 -23.71
N PRO A 10 -0.28 -13.90 -24.26
CA PRO A 10 -0.40 -14.11 -25.72
C PRO A 10 -1.78 -13.78 -26.28
N GLU A 11 -2.86 -14.21 -25.63
CA GLU A 11 -4.23 -13.94 -26.05
C GLU A 11 -4.57 -12.45 -25.95
N MET A 12 -4.14 -11.78 -24.88
CA MET A 12 -4.31 -10.34 -24.73
C MET A 12 -3.58 -9.55 -25.82
N LEU A 13 -2.39 -9.99 -26.24
CA LEU A 13 -1.66 -9.39 -27.35
C LEU A 13 -2.42 -9.53 -28.68
N ILE A 14 -2.98 -10.70 -28.96
CA ILE A 14 -3.77 -10.94 -30.18
C ILE A 14 -5.00 -10.03 -30.21
N VAL A 15 -5.75 -9.95 -29.10
CA VAL A 15 -6.90 -9.04 -28.98
C VAL A 15 -6.47 -7.59 -29.12
N GLY A 16 -5.34 -7.20 -28.51
CA GLY A 16 -4.75 -5.87 -28.64
C GLY A 16 -4.44 -5.52 -30.09
N ILE A 17 -3.80 -6.43 -30.84
CA ILE A 17 -3.51 -6.23 -32.26
C ILE A 17 -4.79 -6.04 -33.08
N ILE A 18 -5.82 -6.87 -32.85
CA ILE A 18 -7.12 -6.72 -33.52
C ILE A 18 -7.75 -5.35 -33.20
N ALA A 19 -7.73 -4.94 -31.93
CA ALA A 19 -8.20 -3.62 -31.52
C ALA A 19 -7.40 -2.49 -32.18
N LEU A 20 -6.08 -2.62 -32.31
CA LEU A 20 -5.24 -1.67 -33.04
C LEU A 20 -5.58 -1.62 -34.54
N LEU A 21 -5.97 -2.73 -35.16
CA LEU A 21 -6.39 -2.72 -36.57
C LEU A 21 -7.76 -2.06 -36.77
N LEU A 22 -8.70 -2.27 -35.84
CA LEU A 22 -10.03 -1.66 -35.90
C LEU A 22 -10.02 -0.17 -35.57
N PHE A 23 -9.30 0.22 -34.52
CA PHE A 23 -9.30 1.59 -34.00
C PHE A 23 -8.09 2.41 -34.45
N GLY A 24 -6.98 1.78 -34.82
CA GLY A 24 -5.76 2.45 -35.27
C GLY A 24 -5.25 3.47 -34.26
N GLN A 25 -4.97 4.68 -34.76
CA GLN A 25 -4.53 5.83 -33.94
C GLN A 25 -5.61 6.35 -32.98
N ARG A 26 -6.88 5.90 -33.08
CA ARG A 26 -7.96 6.32 -32.19
C ARG A 26 -7.96 5.56 -30.87
N LEU A 27 -7.28 4.42 -30.77
CA LEU A 27 -7.18 3.62 -29.55
C LEU A 27 -6.68 4.42 -28.32
N PRO A 28 -5.60 5.23 -28.39
CA PRO A 28 -5.19 6.08 -27.27
C PRO A 28 -6.20 7.17 -26.91
N GLU A 29 -6.99 7.65 -27.88
CA GLU A 29 -8.05 8.63 -27.64
C GLU A 29 -9.23 7.99 -26.90
N VAL A 30 -9.67 6.81 -27.34
CA VAL A 30 -10.71 6.01 -26.68
C VAL A 30 -10.27 5.62 -25.26
N ALA A 31 -9.06 5.12 -25.09
CA ALA A 31 -8.52 4.76 -23.78
C ALA A 31 -8.45 5.97 -22.83
N ARG A 32 -8.07 7.15 -23.33
CA ARG A 32 -8.08 8.39 -22.54
C ARG A 32 -9.49 8.82 -22.14
N SER A 33 -10.46 8.75 -23.06
CA SER A 33 -11.86 9.10 -22.76
C SER A 33 -12.49 8.16 -21.75
N LEU A 34 -12.27 6.84 -21.91
CA LEU A 34 -12.73 5.81 -21.00
C LEU A 34 -12.05 5.94 -19.62
N GLY A 35 -10.74 6.18 -19.59
CA GLY A 35 -9.97 6.34 -18.37
C GLY A 35 -10.41 7.55 -17.55
N LYS A 36 -10.71 8.68 -18.22
CA LYS A 36 -11.29 9.86 -17.57
C LYS A 36 -12.67 9.55 -16.99
N GLY A 37 -13.55 8.92 -17.77
CA GLY A 37 -14.88 8.51 -17.30
C GLY A 37 -14.82 7.58 -16.09
N MET A 38 -13.92 6.59 -16.11
CA MET A 38 -13.72 5.67 -14.98
C MET A 38 -13.18 6.39 -13.73
N MET A 39 -12.28 7.36 -13.90
CA MET A 39 -11.75 8.17 -12.79
C MET A 39 -12.83 9.05 -12.16
N GLU A 40 -13.63 9.74 -12.97
CA GLU A 40 -14.74 10.57 -12.50
C GLU A 40 -15.83 9.72 -11.84
N PHE A 41 -16.15 8.56 -12.40
CA PHE A 41 -17.09 7.60 -11.81
C PHE A 41 -16.62 7.11 -10.44
N LYS A 42 -15.35 6.72 -10.31
CA LYS A 42 -14.78 6.31 -9.01
C LYS A 42 -14.82 7.45 -7.99
N LYS A 43 -14.47 8.67 -8.40
CA LYS A 43 -14.53 9.86 -7.53
C LYS A 43 -15.96 10.16 -7.08
N GLY A 44 -16.94 10.01 -7.97
CA GLY A 44 -18.35 10.16 -7.63
C GLY A 44 -18.82 9.15 -6.59
N ILE A 45 -18.47 7.86 -6.77
CA ILE A 45 -18.82 6.81 -5.80
C ILE A 45 -18.17 7.07 -4.44
N SER A 46 -16.87 7.37 -4.40
CA SER A 46 -16.15 7.65 -3.14
C SER A 46 -16.68 8.89 -2.42
N GLY A 47 -17.13 9.91 -3.17
CA GLY A 47 -17.77 11.09 -2.57
C GLY A 47 -19.09 10.74 -1.88
N ILE A 48 -19.92 9.93 -2.53
CA ILE A 48 -21.21 9.49 -1.97
C ILE A 48 -21.02 8.64 -0.71
N GLU A 49 -20.03 7.75 -0.70
CA GLU A 49 -19.66 6.95 0.46
C GLU A 49 -19.26 7.84 1.65
N SER A 50 -18.41 8.84 1.41
CA SER A 50 -18.00 9.80 2.44
C SER A 50 -19.13 10.71 2.94
N ASP A 51 -20.06 11.09 2.06
CA ASP A 51 -21.21 11.92 2.43
C ASP A 51 -22.21 11.12 3.29
N LEU A 52 -22.38 9.83 2.98
CA LEU A 52 -23.25 8.93 3.74
C LEU A 52 -22.68 8.65 5.15
N GLU A 53 -21.38 8.45 5.27
CA GLU A 53 -20.70 8.33 6.56
C GLU A 53 -20.90 9.61 7.38
N ASN A 54 -20.57 10.78 6.82
CA ASN A 54 -20.73 12.06 7.52
C ASN A 54 -22.19 12.35 7.92
N ALA A 55 -23.17 12.02 7.08
CA ALA A 55 -24.59 12.18 7.41
C ALA A 55 -25.05 11.25 8.54
N THR A 56 -24.47 10.05 8.63
CA THR A 56 -24.74 9.09 9.70
C THR A 56 -24.19 9.59 11.04
N TYR A 57 -23.00 10.21 11.04
CA TYR A 57 -22.42 10.84 12.23
C TYR A 57 -23.13 12.16 12.62
N ALA A 58 -23.68 12.91 11.66
CA ALA A 58 -24.40 14.17 11.91
C ALA A 58 -25.82 13.98 12.47
N SER A 59 -26.45 12.81 12.27
CA SER A 59 -27.81 12.54 12.78
C SER A 59 -27.86 12.01 14.22
N SER A 60 -26.71 11.78 14.86
CA SER A 60 -26.60 11.29 16.23
C SER A 60 -25.97 12.32 17.18
N GLU A 61 -26.59 13.50 17.33
CA GLU A 61 -26.29 14.38 18.46
C GLU A 61 -27.21 14.08 19.65
N THR A 62 -26.77 13.17 20.52
CA THR A 62 -26.96 13.33 21.97
C THR A 62 -25.56 13.57 22.55
N PRO A 63 -25.32 14.65 23.32
CA PRO A 63 -23.97 15.03 23.70
C PRO A 63 -23.50 14.13 24.85
N SER A 64 -22.68 13.13 24.57
CA SER A 64 -21.98 12.40 25.61
C SER A 64 -20.66 11.84 25.10
N SER A 65 -19.60 12.17 25.85
CA SER A 65 -18.23 11.65 25.77
C SER A 65 -17.51 11.83 24.44
N ARG A 66 -16.78 12.94 24.32
CA ARG A 66 -15.56 13.05 23.52
C ARG A 66 -14.64 11.88 23.91
N PRO A 67 -14.36 10.88 23.05
CA PRO A 67 -13.20 10.04 23.24
C PRO A 67 -11.98 10.93 22.96
N ILE A 68 -11.02 10.87 23.86
CA ILE A 68 -9.70 11.47 23.67
C ILE A 68 -9.16 10.99 22.32
N PRO A 69 -8.48 11.85 21.52
CA PRO A 69 -7.73 11.39 20.37
C PRO A 69 -6.76 10.31 20.83
N GLU A 70 -7.08 9.06 20.55
CA GLU A 70 -6.10 7.98 20.48
C GLU A 70 -5.31 8.24 19.20
N GLU A 71 -4.46 9.26 19.26
CA GLU A 71 -3.16 9.16 18.61
C GLU A 71 -2.37 8.11 19.39
N GLU A 72 -2.79 6.85 19.23
CA GLU A 72 -1.88 5.72 19.31
C GLU A 72 -0.98 5.87 18.08
N TYR A 73 0.03 6.75 18.23
CA TYR A 73 1.27 6.55 17.54
C TYR A 73 1.75 5.16 17.90
N GLU A 74 1.36 4.19 17.08
CA GLU A 74 2.11 3.00 16.77
C GLU A 74 3.39 3.42 16.00
N ARG A 75 4.09 4.44 16.51
CA ARG A 75 5.53 4.32 16.59
C ARG A 75 5.71 3.36 17.75
N GLU A 76 5.85 2.09 17.39
CA GLU A 76 6.89 1.31 18.03
C GLU A 76 8.12 2.22 18.06
N GLU A 77 8.29 2.94 19.17
CA GLU A 77 9.61 3.23 19.65
C GLU A 77 10.16 1.83 19.91
N LEU A 78 10.77 1.26 18.87
CA LEU A 78 11.84 0.29 18.99
C LEU A 78 12.95 1.02 19.75
N THR A 79 12.68 1.37 21.00
CA THR A 79 13.71 1.56 22.02
C THR A 79 14.22 0.15 22.21
N ALA A 80 15.06 -0.24 21.25
CA ALA A 80 15.93 -1.39 21.38
C ALA A 80 16.55 -1.26 22.78
N PRO A 81 16.42 -2.28 23.63
CA PRO A 81 17.01 -2.23 24.95
C PRO A 81 18.45 -1.81 24.76
N LYS A 82 18.85 -0.73 25.44
CA LYS A 82 20.15 -0.08 25.24
C LYS A 82 21.24 -1.14 25.29
N PHE A 83 21.75 -1.51 24.11
CA PHE A 83 22.84 -2.46 24.01
C PHE A 83 24.07 -1.74 24.52
N GLU A 84 24.47 -2.06 25.74
CA GLU A 84 25.78 -1.71 26.26
C GLU A 84 26.73 -2.81 25.78
N PRO A 85 27.58 -2.54 24.77
CA PRO A 85 28.58 -3.53 24.38
C PRO A 85 29.42 -3.85 25.62
N PRO A 86 29.66 -5.13 25.94
CA PRO A 86 30.59 -5.47 26.99
C PRO A 86 31.91 -4.78 26.66
N LYS A 87 32.44 -4.01 27.62
CA LYS A 87 33.76 -3.41 27.47
C LYS A 87 34.72 -4.59 27.31
N PHE A 88 35.17 -4.81 26.09
CA PHE A 88 36.21 -5.77 25.81
C PHE A 88 37.47 -5.19 26.47
N ASP A 89 37.74 -5.65 27.68
CA ASP A 89 38.89 -5.21 28.45
C ASP A 89 40.13 -5.82 27.80
N LEU A 90 40.80 -5.02 26.97
CA LEU A 90 42.06 -5.39 26.33
C LEU A 90 43.23 -5.45 27.33
N SER A 91 42.97 -5.33 28.63
CA SER A 91 43.99 -5.34 29.68
C SER A 91 44.29 -6.72 30.29
N GLU A 92 43.56 -7.78 29.91
CA GLU A 92 43.74 -9.12 30.53
C GLU A 92 44.34 -10.18 29.58
N GLN A 93 44.85 -9.78 28.41
CA GLN A 93 45.70 -10.66 27.58
C GLN A 93 47.18 -10.29 27.72
N GLU A 94 47.67 -10.24 28.94
CA GLU A 94 49.10 -10.45 29.20
C GLU A 94 49.26 -10.96 30.64
N THR A 95 49.27 -12.29 30.80
CA THR A 95 49.97 -13.09 31.82
C THR A 95 49.21 -14.41 32.09
N SER A 96 49.95 -15.52 32.20
CA SER A 96 49.48 -16.92 32.36
C SER A 96 48.78 -17.46 31.10
N ASP A 97 49.39 -18.23 30.21
CA ASP A 97 50.18 -19.42 30.47
C ASP A 97 51.18 -19.70 29.33
N THR A 98 52.47 -19.67 29.66
CA THR A 98 53.45 -20.60 29.07
C THR A 98 54.43 -20.95 30.18
N ALA A 99 53.96 -21.81 31.08
CA ALA A 99 54.79 -22.60 31.98
C ALA A 99 54.08 -23.92 32.26
N THR A 100 54.22 -24.88 31.34
CA THR A 100 54.47 -26.32 31.58
C THR A 100 54.53 -27.03 30.23
#